data_AF-A0A9W2WRJ1-F1
#
_entry.id   AF-A0A9W2WRJ1-F1
#
_cell.length_a   1.000
_cell.length_b   1.000
_cell.length_c   1.000
_cell.angle_alpha   90.00
_cell.angle_beta   90.00
_cell.angle_gamma   90.00
#
_symmetry.space_group_name_H-M   'P 1'
#
loop_
_entity.id
_entity.type
_entity.pdbx_description
1 polymer ?
#
loop_
_entity_poly.entity_id
_entity_poly.type
_entity_poly.pdbx_seq_one_letter_code
_entity_poly.pdbx_strand_id
1 'polypeptide(L)'
;MLQEKSVHMRLLGPHSECSTQELEAPGFHQKADVLEEIKHVGKLIHRRKASDGEGGGDTGMTQQETAPVPALSKKTEQPKECFLIQPKETNEDATKTRKRKKKKITDVLAKSEPKPGTPEDLQKLMKDYYSSNRSVIELEELTLPDSCFLKANDLTHSLSSYLKEICPKWVKLRKNHSEKKSVLMLIICGSAIRALELIRSMTAFRGDSKVMKLFAKHIKIQEQVKLLEKRVVHLGVGTPGRIKELIKQGGLNLNPLKFLVFDWNWRDQKLRRMMDIPEIRKEVFEILEMGVLSLCKSESLKLGLF
;
A
#
# COMPACT_ATOMS: atom_id res chain seq x y z
N MET A 1 79.90 13.55 -7.81
CA MET A 1 79.96 13.77 -6.35
C MET A 1 79.95 15.28 -6.16
N LEU A 2 78.92 15.83 -5.49
CA LEU A 2 78.75 17.23 -5.00
C LEU A 2 78.66 18.31 -6.11
N GLN A 3 77.56 18.99 -6.44
CA GLN A 3 76.46 19.68 -5.73
C GLN A 3 76.84 20.88 -4.86
N GLU A 4 76.48 22.09 -5.31
CA GLU A 4 75.95 23.29 -4.59
C GLU A 4 75.68 24.37 -5.67
N LYS A 5 74.46 24.78 -6.06
CA LYS A 5 73.32 25.49 -5.43
C LYS A 5 73.64 26.89 -4.88
N SER A 6 73.16 27.93 -5.58
CA SER A 6 72.71 29.23 -5.03
C SER A 6 71.79 29.90 -6.07
N VAL A 7 70.45 29.77 -5.95
CA VAL A 7 69.49 30.70 -5.32
C VAL A 7 69.48 32.10 -5.96
N HIS A 8 68.45 32.35 -6.78
CA HIS A 8 67.92 33.70 -6.92
C HIS A 8 66.40 33.71 -6.87
N MET A 9 65.92 34.57 -5.98
CA MET A 9 64.58 34.80 -5.49
C MET A 9 63.86 35.79 -6.40
N ARG A 10 62.62 35.49 -6.83
CA ARG A 10 61.65 36.51 -7.25
C ARG A 10 60.27 36.19 -6.69
N LEU A 11 59.66 37.26 -6.20
CA LEU A 11 58.45 37.36 -5.39
C LEU A 11 57.35 38.08 -6.21
N LEU A 12 56.09 37.77 -5.89
CA LEU A 12 54.81 38.50 -6.15
C LEU A 12 54.25 38.38 -7.59
N GLY A 13 52.98 38.05 -7.88
CA GLY A 13 51.71 37.79 -7.15
C GLY A 13 50.64 37.38 -8.22
N PRO A 14 49.32 37.60 -8.08
CA PRO A 14 48.42 37.45 -6.93
C PRO A 14 47.21 36.48 -7.19
N HIS A 15 46.62 36.03 -6.09
CA HIS A 15 45.20 35.71 -5.83
C HIS A 15 44.30 35.12 -6.93
N SER A 16 43.99 33.83 -6.79
CA SER A 16 42.80 33.20 -7.38
C SER A 16 41.58 33.44 -6.48
N GLU A 17 40.55 34.09 -7.02
CA GLU A 17 39.26 34.28 -6.38
C GLU A 17 38.56 32.92 -6.17
N CYS A 18 38.41 32.54 -4.90
CA CYS A 18 37.55 31.47 -4.45
C CYS A 18 36.13 32.04 -4.30
N SER A 19 35.28 31.84 -5.30
CA SER A 19 33.85 32.10 -5.16
C SER A 19 33.21 30.93 -4.40
N THR A 20 32.86 31.23 -3.15
CA THR A 20 31.99 30.44 -2.30
C THR A 20 30.58 30.47 -2.88
N GLN A 21 30.17 29.40 -3.56
CA GLN A 21 28.75 29.15 -3.80
C GLN A 21 28.18 28.46 -2.55
N GLU A 22 27.33 29.20 -1.83
CA GLU A 22 26.49 28.68 -0.76
C GLU A 22 25.66 27.50 -1.29
N LEU A 23 25.90 26.32 -0.73
CA LEU A 23 25.07 25.14 -0.90
C LEU A 23 23.77 25.36 -0.11
N GLU A 24 22.73 25.87 -0.76
CA GLU A 24 21.37 25.76 -0.23
C GLU A 24 20.98 24.28 -0.11
N ALA A 25 20.80 23.81 1.12
CA ALA A 25 20.37 22.46 1.42
C ALA A 25 18.85 22.30 1.24
N PRO A 26 18.33 21.44 0.32
CA PRO A 26 16.91 21.15 0.27
C PRO A 26 16.61 19.98 1.21
N GLY A 27 16.47 20.28 2.50
CA GLY A 27 16.42 19.27 3.56
C GLY A 27 15.29 19.39 4.58
N PHE A 28 14.21 20.14 4.33
CA PHE A 28 13.18 20.37 5.38
C PHE A 28 11.71 20.11 4.99
N HIS A 29 11.35 19.94 3.71
CA HIS A 29 9.94 19.84 3.34
C HIS A 29 9.27 18.47 3.57
N GLN A 30 10.02 17.36 3.66
CA GLN A 30 9.39 16.02 3.77
C GLN A 30 9.01 15.62 5.21
N LYS A 31 9.66 16.19 6.23
CA LYS A 31 9.31 15.93 7.64
C LYS A 31 7.99 16.60 8.02
N ALA A 32 7.68 17.76 7.43
CA ALA A 32 6.45 18.50 7.70
C ALA A 32 5.20 17.73 7.22
N ASP A 33 5.24 17.17 6.00
CA ASP A 33 4.09 16.44 5.43
C ASP A 33 3.73 15.19 6.24
N VAL A 34 4.73 14.45 6.75
CA VAL A 34 4.49 13.25 7.56
C VAL A 34 3.99 13.62 8.97
N LEU A 35 4.45 14.73 9.54
CA LEU A 35 4.08 15.17 10.88
C LEU A 35 2.67 15.80 10.91
N GLU A 36 2.29 16.56 9.88
CA GLU A 36 0.92 17.07 9.67
C GLU A 36 -0.09 15.91 9.50
N GLU A 37 0.30 14.87 8.76
CA GLU A 37 -0.55 13.69 8.53
C GLU A 37 -0.75 12.85 9.83
N ILE A 38 0.25 12.82 10.72
CA ILE A 38 0.14 12.19 12.05
C ILE A 38 -0.81 12.99 12.96
N LYS A 39 -0.76 14.33 12.92
CA LYS A 39 -1.68 15.19 13.69
C LYS A 39 -3.12 15.01 13.23
N HIS A 40 -3.38 14.90 11.93
CA HIS A 40 -4.72 14.69 11.38
C HIS A 40 -5.31 13.33 11.75
N VAL A 41 -4.51 12.26 11.73
CA VAL A 41 -4.96 10.91 12.14
C VAL A 41 -5.20 10.83 13.65
N GLY A 42 -4.36 11.46 14.47
CA GLY A 42 -4.56 11.55 15.93
C GLY A 42 -5.85 12.28 16.31
N LYS A 43 -6.18 13.38 15.61
CA LYS A 43 -7.38 14.19 15.85
C LYS A 43 -8.68 13.45 15.48
N LEU A 44 -8.63 12.58 14.46
CA LEU A 44 -9.78 11.76 14.03
C LEU A 44 -10.06 10.60 15.00
N ILE A 45 -9.04 10.08 15.69
CA ILE A 45 -9.20 9.04 16.71
C ILE A 45 -9.74 9.63 18.02
N HIS A 46 -9.35 10.86 18.38
CA HIS A 46 -9.86 11.54 19.57
C HIS A 46 -11.33 11.99 19.43
N ARG A 47 -11.75 12.42 18.23
CA ARG A 47 -13.16 12.79 17.97
C ARG A 47 -14.16 11.63 18.04
N ARG A 48 -13.71 10.38 18.00
CA ARG A 48 -14.60 9.20 18.17
C ARG A 48 -14.75 8.75 19.62
N LYS A 49 -14.00 9.33 20.56
CA LYS A 49 -14.05 8.98 21.99
C LYS A 49 -14.75 10.01 22.88
N ALA A 50 -15.22 11.13 22.32
CA ALA A 50 -15.93 12.16 23.07
C ALA A 50 -17.26 12.48 22.37
N SER A 51 -18.30 11.71 22.69
CA SER A 51 -19.70 12.09 22.47
C SER A 51 -20.61 11.12 23.24
N ASP A 52 -20.53 11.19 24.57
CA ASP A 52 -21.59 10.75 25.49
C ASP A 52 -21.67 11.84 26.57
N GLY A 53 -22.85 12.46 26.77
CA GLY A 53 -23.15 13.33 27.93
C GLY A 53 -23.82 14.69 27.67
N GLU A 54 -25.16 14.70 27.73
CA GLU A 54 -26.11 15.59 28.45
C GLU A 54 -26.21 17.14 28.30
N GLY A 55 -27.49 17.60 28.35
CA GLY A 55 -28.01 18.94 28.76
C GLY A 55 -28.53 19.82 27.61
N GLY A 56 -29.71 20.47 27.58
CA GLY A 56 -30.78 20.76 28.55
C GLY A 56 -31.23 22.24 28.46
N GLY A 57 -32.47 22.52 27.97
CA GLY A 57 -33.32 23.74 28.11
C GLY A 57 -32.87 25.09 27.48
N ASP A 58 -33.68 26.15 27.30
CA ASP A 58 -35.12 26.42 27.02
C ASP A 58 -35.26 27.95 26.71
N THR A 59 -36.31 28.32 25.96
CA THR A 59 -37.10 29.59 25.92
C THR A 59 -36.63 30.98 25.40
N GLY A 60 -37.52 31.60 24.57
CA GLY A 60 -37.89 33.04 24.54
C GLY A 60 -37.80 33.77 23.17
N MET A 61 -38.82 33.80 22.27
CA MET A 61 -39.89 34.82 22.01
C MET A 61 -39.38 36.28 21.71
N THR A 62 -39.78 37.07 20.69
CA THR A 62 -41.15 37.61 20.36
C THR A 62 -41.19 38.53 19.08
N GLN A 63 -42.22 38.38 18.20
CA GLN A 63 -43.06 39.32 17.34
C GLN A 63 -42.45 40.29 16.25
N GLN A 64 -43.13 40.72 15.14
CA GLN A 64 -44.56 41.05 14.87
C GLN A 64 -44.99 41.16 13.36
N GLU A 65 -46.26 40.77 13.07
CA GLU A 65 -47.36 41.07 12.05
C GLU A 65 -47.11 41.62 10.61
N THR A 66 -47.93 41.36 9.55
CA THR A 66 -49.43 41.38 9.36
C THR A 66 -49.98 40.45 8.22
N ALA A 67 -51.26 40.03 8.30
CA ALA A 67 -52.06 39.18 7.37
C ALA A 67 -53.22 39.98 6.66
N PRO A 68 -54.21 39.45 5.86
CA PRO A 68 -55.09 38.29 6.13
C PRO A 68 -55.56 37.38 4.94
N VAL A 69 -56.32 36.33 5.30
CA VAL A 69 -56.79 35.11 4.60
C VAL A 69 -58.30 35.21 4.21
N PRO A 70 -58.96 34.23 3.51
CA PRO A 70 -59.59 33.02 4.13
C PRO A 70 -59.57 31.75 3.23
N ALA A 71 -59.84 30.48 3.59
CA ALA A 71 -60.10 29.73 4.84
C ALA A 71 -60.15 28.18 4.56
N LEU A 72 -59.62 27.38 5.52
CA LEU A 72 -60.02 26.05 6.08
C LEU A 72 -60.11 24.76 5.19
N SER A 73 -59.72 23.52 5.61
CA SER A 73 -59.50 22.94 6.96
C SER A 73 -58.84 21.52 7.00
N LYS A 74 -57.92 21.30 7.99
CA LYS A 74 -57.70 20.17 8.98
C LYS A 74 -57.46 18.72 8.46
N LYS A 75 -56.58 17.82 8.99
CA LYS A 75 -55.89 17.51 10.30
C LYS A 75 -54.72 16.49 9.99
N THR A 76 -53.46 16.62 10.43
CA THR A 76 -52.75 16.03 11.63
C THR A 76 -52.90 14.49 11.78
N GLU A 77 -51.90 13.58 12.01
CA GLU A 77 -50.73 13.51 12.93
C GLU A 77 -49.68 12.42 12.56
N GLN A 78 -48.47 12.64 13.11
CA GLN A 78 -47.23 11.87 13.39
C GLN A 78 -47.02 10.35 13.14
N PRO A 79 -45.75 9.92 12.90
CA PRO A 79 -45.31 8.52 12.95
C PRO A 79 -44.83 8.11 14.35
N LYS A 80 -45.32 6.98 14.87
CA LYS A 80 -44.84 6.34 16.11
C LYS A 80 -44.33 4.93 15.84
N GLU A 81 -43.07 4.75 16.25
CA GLU A 81 -42.45 3.61 16.93
C GLU A 81 -42.63 2.16 16.46
N CYS A 82 -41.45 1.55 16.29
CA CYS A 82 -41.17 0.12 16.37
C CYS A 82 -41.83 -0.55 17.58
N PHE A 83 -42.60 -1.60 17.33
CA PHE A 83 -42.91 -2.62 18.33
C PHE A 83 -42.34 -3.98 17.93
N LEU A 84 -41.68 -4.55 18.93
CA LEU A 84 -41.10 -5.88 19.02
C LEU A 84 -42.13 -6.96 18.65
N ILE A 85 -41.73 -7.91 17.78
CA ILE A 85 -42.39 -9.20 17.67
C ILE A 85 -41.32 -10.28 17.79
N GLN A 86 -41.41 -11.05 18.88
CA GLN A 86 -40.78 -12.36 19.06
C GLN A 86 -41.89 -13.44 19.04
N PRO A 87 -41.51 -14.71 18.82
CA PRO A 87 -42.06 -15.54 17.76
C PRO A 87 -43.24 -16.42 18.19
N LYS A 88 -44.12 -16.78 17.24
CA LYS A 88 -45.09 -17.87 17.40
C LYS A 88 -44.61 -19.12 16.67
N GLU A 89 -44.56 -20.20 17.42
CA GLU A 89 -44.35 -21.57 16.98
C GLU A 89 -45.51 -22.04 16.10
N THR A 90 -45.17 -22.76 15.03
CA THR A 90 -46.05 -23.77 14.43
C THR A 90 -45.14 -24.83 13.81
N ASN A 91 -45.11 -26.00 14.45
CA ASN A 91 -44.65 -27.22 13.83
C ASN A 91 -45.73 -27.66 12.83
N GLU A 92 -45.36 -27.92 11.58
CA GLU A 92 -45.68 -29.20 10.94
C GLU A 92 -44.89 -29.39 9.64
N ASP A 93 -44.69 -30.67 9.37
CA ASP A 93 -43.62 -31.30 8.63
C ASP A 93 -43.83 -31.20 7.11
N ALA A 94 -42.82 -30.69 6.40
CA ALA A 94 -42.72 -30.85 4.95
C ALA A 94 -41.24 -30.74 4.55
N THR A 95 -40.68 -31.90 4.23
CA THR A 95 -39.35 -32.20 3.68
C THR A 95 -38.86 -31.17 2.66
N LYS A 96 -38.11 -30.17 3.15
CA LYS A 96 -37.28 -29.27 2.31
C LYS A 96 -35.84 -29.72 2.41
N THR A 97 -35.34 -30.26 1.30
CA THR A 97 -33.93 -30.53 1.02
C THR A 97 -33.04 -29.42 1.58
N ARG A 98 -32.19 -29.78 2.55
CA ARG A 98 -31.20 -28.89 3.19
C ARG A 98 -30.32 -28.25 2.13
N LYS A 99 -30.63 -27.02 1.71
CA LYS A 99 -29.66 -26.15 1.03
C LYS A 99 -28.47 -25.99 1.98
N ARG A 100 -27.37 -26.68 1.68
CA ARG A 100 -26.07 -26.51 2.35
C ARG A 100 -25.77 -25.01 2.41
N LYS A 101 -25.93 -24.38 3.57
CA LYS A 101 -25.42 -23.03 3.81
C LYS A 101 -23.92 -23.09 3.54
N LYS A 102 -23.49 -22.45 2.43
CA LYS A 102 -22.09 -22.34 2.04
C LYS A 102 -21.36 -21.72 3.24
N LYS A 103 -20.46 -22.47 3.88
CA LYS A 103 -19.70 -22.01 5.05
C LYS A 103 -19.03 -20.69 4.67
N LYS A 104 -19.19 -19.64 5.49
CA LYS A 104 -18.50 -18.37 5.24
C LYS A 104 -17.00 -18.64 5.32
N ILE A 105 -16.23 -18.05 4.41
CA ILE A 105 -14.77 -18.23 4.30
C ILE A 105 -14.08 -17.99 5.65
N THR A 106 -14.58 -17.04 6.43
CA THR A 106 -14.16 -16.74 7.80
C THR A 106 -14.16 -17.96 8.73
N ASP A 107 -15.21 -18.79 8.68
CA ASP A 107 -15.42 -19.89 9.64
C ASP A 107 -14.57 -21.13 9.29
N VAL A 108 -14.12 -21.22 8.03
CA VAL A 108 -13.18 -22.25 7.57
C VAL A 108 -11.75 -21.84 7.86
N LEU A 109 -11.41 -20.56 7.66
CA LEU A 109 -10.06 -20.04 7.89
C LEU A 109 -9.71 -19.85 9.36
N ALA A 110 -10.69 -19.66 10.25
CA ALA A 110 -10.47 -19.60 11.69
C ALA A 110 -10.06 -20.96 12.31
N LYS A 111 -10.22 -22.07 11.59
CA LYS A 111 -9.98 -23.43 12.11
C LYS A 111 -8.61 -24.01 11.76
N SER A 112 -7.84 -23.35 10.90
CA SER A 112 -6.51 -23.82 10.51
C SER A 112 -5.42 -22.87 10.97
N GLU A 113 -4.30 -23.42 11.41
CA GLU A 113 -3.12 -22.63 11.75
C GLU A 113 -2.62 -21.87 10.51
N PRO A 114 -2.13 -20.61 10.68
CA PRO A 114 -1.58 -19.85 9.56
C PRO A 114 -0.30 -20.52 9.04
N LYS A 115 -0.37 -21.17 7.88
CA LYS A 115 0.81 -21.69 7.17
C LYS A 115 1.43 -20.61 6.31
N PRO A 116 2.75 -20.33 6.36
CA PRO A 116 3.36 -19.34 5.49
C PRO A 116 3.11 -19.67 4.01
N GLY A 117 3.02 -18.64 3.18
CA GLY A 117 2.94 -18.82 1.73
C GLY A 117 4.23 -19.34 1.15
N THR A 118 4.11 -20.27 0.20
CA THR A 118 5.27 -20.82 -0.51
C THR A 118 5.22 -20.42 -2.00
N PRO A 119 6.37 -20.47 -2.71
CA PRO A 119 6.41 -20.28 -4.16
C PRO A 119 5.42 -21.16 -4.93
N GLU A 120 5.23 -22.40 -4.48
CA GLU A 120 4.29 -23.36 -5.05
C GLU A 120 2.85 -22.87 -4.95
N ASP A 121 2.48 -22.19 -3.86
CA ASP A 121 1.15 -21.59 -3.71
C ASP A 121 0.89 -20.54 -4.79
N LEU A 122 1.86 -19.66 -5.07
CA LEU A 122 1.74 -18.65 -6.13
C LEU A 122 1.66 -19.30 -7.50
N GLN A 123 2.56 -20.24 -7.81
CA GLN A 123 2.55 -20.92 -9.09
C GLN A 123 1.24 -21.68 -9.32
N LYS A 124 0.73 -22.37 -8.30
CA LYS A 124 -0.54 -23.08 -8.37
C LYS A 124 -1.70 -22.11 -8.58
N LEU A 125 -1.76 -21.02 -7.82
CA LEU A 125 -2.81 -20.02 -7.96
C LEU A 125 -2.82 -19.38 -9.36
N MET A 126 -1.65 -19.12 -9.93
CA MET A 126 -1.53 -18.64 -11.31
C MET A 126 -2.05 -19.68 -12.31
N LYS A 127 -1.56 -20.92 -12.23
CA LYS A 127 -1.98 -22.01 -13.14
C LYS A 127 -3.49 -22.22 -13.08
N ASP A 128 -4.06 -22.30 -11.87
CA ASP A 128 -5.50 -22.47 -11.66
C ASP A 128 -6.30 -21.30 -12.28
N TYR A 129 -5.82 -20.06 -12.13
CA TYR A 129 -6.51 -18.87 -12.64
C TYR A 129 -6.56 -18.80 -14.17
N TYR A 130 -5.50 -19.22 -14.84
CA TYR A 130 -5.42 -19.18 -16.31
C TYR A 130 -5.82 -20.49 -17.00
N SER A 131 -5.98 -21.58 -16.25
CA SER A 131 -6.29 -22.93 -16.78
C SER A 131 -7.48 -22.99 -17.74
N SER A 132 -8.52 -22.18 -17.51
CA SER A 132 -9.73 -22.18 -18.33
C SER A 132 -9.66 -21.24 -19.55
N ASN A 133 -8.69 -20.34 -19.59
CA ASN A 133 -8.67 -19.22 -20.52
C ASN A 133 -7.43 -19.18 -21.41
N ARG A 134 -6.48 -20.11 -21.23
CA ARG A 134 -5.20 -20.13 -21.93
C ARG A 134 -4.86 -21.49 -22.51
N SER A 135 -4.09 -21.44 -23.59
CA SER A 135 -3.49 -22.62 -24.19
C SER A 135 -2.40 -23.21 -23.30
N VAL A 136 -2.03 -24.46 -23.57
CA VAL A 136 -0.96 -25.17 -22.84
C VAL A 136 0.37 -24.40 -22.94
N ILE A 137 0.68 -23.86 -24.12
CA ILE A 137 1.93 -23.11 -24.38
C ILE A 137 1.96 -21.82 -23.55
N GLU A 138 0.87 -21.06 -23.52
CA GLU A 138 0.82 -19.84 -22.70
C GLU A 138 0.86 -20.14 -21.20
N LEU A 139 0.38 -21.32 -20.77
CA LEU A 139 0.45 -21.75 -19.38
C LEU A 139 1.89 -22.08 -18.96
N GLU A 140 2.68 -22.66 -19.88
CA GLU A 140 4.12 -22.89 -19.66
C GLU A 140 4.86 -21.56 -19.49
N GLU A 141 4.49 -20.52 -20.24
CA GLU A 141 5.06 -19.19 -20.09
C GLU A 141 4.79 -18.53 -18.72
N LEU A 142 3.76 -18.96 -17.99
CA LEU A 142 3.50 -18.46 -16.63
C LEU A 142 4.39 -19.12 -15.57
N THR A 143 5.14 -20.16 -15.93
CA THR A 143 6.04 -20.85 -15.00
C THR A 143 7.22 -19.95 -14.65
N LEU A 144 7.44 -19.77 -13.36
CA LEU A 144 8.52 -18.99 -12.78
C LEU A 144 9.63 -19.93 -12.34
N PRO A 145 10.92 -19.63 -12.63
CA PRO A 145 12.01 -20.45 -12.14
C PRO A 145 12.15 -20.30 -10.62
N ASP A 146 12.47 -21.39 -9.92
CA ASP A 146 12.62 -21.36 -8.46
C ASP A 146 13.70 -20.37 -8.00
N SER A 147 14.72 -20.14 -8.84
CA SER A 147 15.77 -19.15 -8.60
C SER A 147 15.25 -17.71 -8.48
N CYS A 148 14.05 -17.40 -8.98
CA CYS A 148 13.46 -16.06 -8.86
C CYS A 148 12.88 -15.81 -7.46
N PHE A 149 12.60 -16.85 -6.67
CA PHE A 149 12.02 -16.69 -5.35
C PHE A 149 13.10 -16.47 -4.29
N LEU A 150 12.86 -15.49 -3.44
CA LEU A 150 13.58 -15.29 -2.20
C LEU A 150 13.08 -16.27 -1.15
N LYS A 151 13.87 -16.44 -0.08
CA LYS A 151 13.44 -17.20 1.09
C LYS A 151 12.07 -16.70 1.56
N ALA A 152 11.11 -17.60 1.69
CA ALA A 152 9.79 -17.28 2.21
C ALA A 152 9.86 -16.93 3.69
N ASN A 153 9.04 -15.97 4.13
CA ASN A 153 8.91 -15.66 5.55
C ASN A 153 8.15 -16.78 6.27
N ASP A 154 8.78 -17.43 7.24
CA ASP A 154 8.23 -18.48 8.09
C ASP A 154 7.33 -17.94 9.23
N LEU A 155 6.88 -16.68 9.10
CA LEU A 155 6.11 -15.90 10.08
C LEU A 155 6.89 -15.45 11.31
N THR A 156 8.16 -15.78 11.43
CA THR A 156 8.97 -15.37 12.59
C THR A 156 9.52 -13.95 12.45
N HIS A 157 9.71 -13.49 11.21
CA HIS A 157 10.35 -12.21 10.95
C HIS A 157 9.35 -11.04 10.95
N SER A 158 9.74 -9.95 11.62
CA SER A 158 9.18 -8.64 11.31
C SER A 158 9.57 -8.22 9.89
N LEU A 159 8.80 -7.33 9.26
CA LEU A 159 9.09 -6.85 7.91
C LEU A 159 10.52 -6.30 7.78
N SER A 160 10.96 -5.46 8.73
CA SER A 160 12.32 -4.92 8.71
C SER A 160 13.39 -6.02 8.78
N SER A 161 13.17 -7.06 9.59
CA SER A 161 14.11 -8.18 9.69
C SER A 161 14.14 -9.00 8.40
N TYR A 162 12.96 -9.31 7.86
CA TYR A 162 12.83 -10.05 6.62
C TYR A 162 13.52 -9.32 5.46
N LEU A 163 13.25 -8.02 5.29
CA LEU A 163 13.87 -7.20 4.24
C LEU A 163 15.40 -7.14 4.37
N LYS A 164 15.95 -7.15 5.59
CA LYS A 164 17.41 -7.22 5.82
C LYS A 164 18.00 -8.56 5.39
N GLU A 165 17.27 -9.65 5.63
CA GLU A 165 17.69 -10.99 5.24
C GLU A 165 17.69 -11.15 3.71
N ILE A 166 16.61 -10.75 3.04
CA ILE A 166 16.49 -10.90 1.57
C ILE A 166 17.29 -9.85 0.79
N CYS A 167 17.65 -8.72 1.42
CA CYS A 167 18.38 -7.63 0.79
C CYS A 167 19.51 -7.08 1.69
N PRO A 168 20.56 -7.87 1.96
CA PRO A 168 21.64 -7.48 2.87
C PRO A 168 22.46 -6.30 2.33
N LYS A 169 22.52 -6.12 0.99
CA LYS A 169 23.26 -5.05 0.31
C LYS A 169 22.40 -3.81 0.02
N TRP A 170 21.26 -3.63 0.71
CA TRP A 170 20.32 -2.54 0.47
C TRP A 170 20.98 -1.16 0.44
N VAL A 171 21.90 -0.87 1.36
CA VAL A 171 22.61 0.43 1.46
C VAL A 171 23.40 0.75 0.21
N LYS A 172 24.06 -0.25 -0.40
CA LYS A 172 24.80 -0.06 -1.66
C LYS A 172 23.83 0.14 -2.83
N LEU A 173 22.77 -0.66 -2.88
CA LEU A 173 21.79 -0.60 -3.95
C LEU A 173 21.08 0.76 -4.02
N ARG A 174 20.62 1.28 -2.87
CA ARG A 174 19.95 2.58 -2.81
C ARG A 174 20.84 3.75 -3.23
N LYS A 175 22.14 3.73 -2.89
CA LYS A 175 23.09 4.80 -3.25
C LYS A 175 23.35 4.88 -4.75
N ASN A 176 23.29 3.74 -5.42
CA ASN A 176 23.56 3.65 -6.86
C ASN A 176 22.32 3.94 -7.72
N HIS A 177 21.14 4.13 -7.11
CA HIS A 177 19.90 4.34 -7.84
C HIS A 177 19.59 5.82 -8.00
N SER A 178 19.57 6.27 -9.25
CA SER A 178 19.24 7.64 -9.64
C SER A 178 18.09 7.72 -10.65
N GLU A 179 17.54 6.57 -11.04
CA GLU A 179 16.48 6.50 -12.05
C GLU A 179 15.16 7.05 -11.51
N LYS A 180 14.46 7.78 -12.37
CA LYS A 180 13.12 8.33 -12.09
C LYS A 180 12.07 7.43 -12.73
N LYS A 181 10.80 7.63 -12.36
CA LYS A 181 9.69 6.75 -12.75
C LYS A 181 9.89 5.29 -12.35
N SER A 182 10.75 4.97 -11.38
CA SER A 182 11.03 3.58 -11.00
C SER A 182 11.30 3.47 -9.51
N VAL A 183 11.35 2.23 -9.02
CA VAL A 183 11.73 1.88 -7.64
C VAL A 183 12.59 0.62 -7.67
N LEU A 184 13.47 0.46 -6.67
CA LEU A 184 14.30 -0.74 -6.53
C LEU A 184 13.54 -1.90 -5.87
N MET A 185 12.64 -1.57 -4.95
CA MET A 185 11.84 -2.54 -4.23
C MET A 185 10.38 -2.08 -4.16
N LEU A 186 9.47 -2.98 -4.50
CA LEU A 186 8.03 -2.76 -4.51
C LEU A 186 7.37 -3.75 -3.56
N ILE A 187 6.55 -3.26 -2.64
CA ILE A 187 5.75 -4.09 -1.73
C ILE A 187 4.27 -3.91 -2.07
N ILE A 188 3.62 -5.02 -2.41
CA ILE A 188 2.21 -5.07 -2.75
C ILE A 188 1.43 -5.64 -1.57
N CYS A 189 0.35 -4.93 -1.18
CA CYS A 189 -0.51 -5.34 -0.07
C CYS A 189 -1.99 -5.11 -0.39
N GLY A 190 -2.87 -5.72 0.41
CA GLY A 190 -4.30 -5.75 0.10
C GLY A 190 -5.07 -4.46 0.37
N SER A 191 -4.53 -3.50 1.14
CA SER A 191 -5.25 -2.26 1.47
C SER A 191 -4.33 -1.07 1.74
N ALA A 192 -4.87 0.14 1.59
CA ALA A 192 -4.14 1.39 1.86
C ALA A 192 -3.75 1.55 3.35
N ILE A 193 -4.58 1.05 4.26
CA ILE A 193 -4.29 1.06 5.70
C ILE A 193 -3.08 0.16 5.97
N ARG A 194 -3.10 -1.05 5.41
CA ARG A 194 -2.01 -2.01 5.52
C ARG A 194 -0.72 -1.49 4.89
N ALA A 195 -0.79 -0.83 3.73
CA ALA A 195 0.37 -0.17 3.11
C ALA A 195 1.06 0.80 4.07
N LEU A 196 0.28 1.60 4.81
CA LEU A 196 0.81 2.57 5.76
C LEU A 196 1.45 1.89 6.98
N GLU A 197 0.88 0.79 7.46
CA GLU A 197 1.49 -0.04 8.51
C GLU A 197 2.83 -0.62 8.07
N LEU A 198 2.91 -1.18 6.86
CA LEU A 198 4.14 -1.71 6.27
C LEU A 198 5.23 -0.63 6.16
N ILE A 199 4.87 0.58 5.72
CA ILE A 199 5.81 1.72 5.64
C ILE A 199 6.37 2.07 7.03
N ARG A 200 5.54 2.01 8.07
CA ARG A 200 5.98 2.25 9.45
C ARG A 200 6.87 1.13 9.98
N SER A 201 6.51 -0.13 9.71
CA SER A 201 7.26 -1.30 10.21
C SER A 201 8.62 -1.50 9.53
N MET A 202 8.83 -0.96 8.32
CA MET A 202 10.12 -1.01 7.61
C MET A 202 11.11 0.12 7.98
N THR A 203 10.80 0.94 8.99
CA THR A 203 11.61 2.13 9.36
C THR A 203 13.09 1.77 9.62
N ALA A 204 13.35 0.65 10.29
CA ALA A 204 14.70 0.20 10.61
C ALA A 204 15.47 -0.38 9.40
N PHE A 205 14.76 -0.71 8.31
CA PHE A 205 15.37 -1.17 7.06
C PHE A 205 15.61 -0.03 6.08
N ARG A 206 14.64 0.88 5.91
CA ARG A 206 14.70 1.89 4.85
C ARG A 206 15.88 2.87 4.99
N GLY A 207 16.27 3.25 6.21
CA GLY A 207 17.23 4.34 6.43
C GLY A 207 16.75 5.64 5.75
N ASP A 208 17.64 6.32 5.01
CA ASP A 208 17.28 7.53 4.23
C ASP A 208 16.73 7.22 2.83
N SER A 209 16.32 5.97 2.57
CA SER A 209 15.60 5.63 1.35
C SER A 209 14.26 6.37 1.28
N LYS A 210 14.07 7.08 0.18
CA LYS A 210 12.78 7.69 -0.19
C LYS A 210 11.76 6.59 -0.48
N VAL A 211 10.64 6.61 0.26
CA VAL A 211 9.51 5.69 0.13
C VAL A 211 8.32 6.41 -0.47
N MET A 212 7.61 5.80 -1.42
CA MET A 212 6.39 6.33 -2.00
C MET A 212 5.18 5.43 -1.75
N LYS A 213 4.06 6.07 -1.39
CA LYS A 213 2.74 5.43 -1.19
C LYS A 213 2.04 5.28 -2.53
N LEU A 214 1.78 4.06 -2.98
CA LEU A 214 1.16 3.76 -4.27
C LEU A 214 -0.29 3.28 -4.08
N PHE A 215 -1.16 4.13 -3.51
CA PHE A 215 -2.60 3.83 -3.35
C PHE A 215 -3.47 5.08 -3.55
N ALA A 216 -4.73 4.89 -3.97
CA ALA A 216 -5.67 5.97 -4.21
C ALA A 216 -6.34 6.40 -2.88
N LYS A 217 -5.92 7.54 -2.31
CA LYS A 217 -6.61 8.16 -1.17
C LYS A 217 -6.74 9.68 -1.32
N HIS A 218 -5.64 10.36 -1.65
CA HIS A 218 -5.62 11.82 -1.73
C HIS A 218 -4.88 12.39 -2.95
N ILE A 219 -4.19 11.57 -3.75
CA ILE A 219 -3.39 12.01 -4.90
C ILE A 219 -3.97 11.38 -6.16
N LYS A 220 -4.28 12.19 -7.19
CA LYS A 220 -4.76 11.68 -8.48
C LYS A 220 -3.66 10.89 -9.19
N ILE A 221 -4.02 9.97 -10.09
CA ILE A 221 -3.02 9.16 -10.80
C ILE A 221 -2.01 10.04 -11.55
N GLN A 222 -2.50 11.05 -12.26
CA GLN A 222 -1.67 11.98 -13.03
C GLN A 222 -0.70 12.79 -12.15
N GLU A 223 -1.14 13.20 -10.97
CA GLU A 223 -0.27 13.90 -10.01
C GLU A 223 0.82 12.96 -9.48
N GLN A 224 0.48 11.70 -9.24
CA GLN A 224 1.45 10.70 -8.80
C GLN A 224 2.48 10.38 -9.88
N VAL A 225 2.08 10.30 -11.15
CA VAL A 225 3.00 10.18 -12.30
C VAL A 225 3.99 11.35 -12.29
N LYS A 226 3.51 12.60 -12.15
CA LYS A 226 4.37 13.80 -12.06
C LYS A 226 5.31 13.77 -10.86
N LEU A 227 4.91 13.17 -9.73
CA LEU A 227 5.79 13.03 -8.56
C LEU A 227 6.92 12.03 -8.83
N LEU A 228 6.60 10.89 -9.46
CA LEU A 228 7.57 9.87 -9.89
C LEU A 228 8.52 10.39 -10.98
N GLU A 229 8.08 11.33 -11.80
CA GLU A 229 8.89 12.03 -12.80
C GLU A 229 9.89 13.02 -12.22
N LYS A 230 9.55 13.63 -11.08
CA LYS A 230 10.37 14.68 -10.48
C LYS A 230 11.38 14.14 -9.49
N ARG A 231 11.03 13.07 -8.76
CA ARG A 231 11.79 12.58 -7.60
C ARG A 231 12.27 11.15 -7.83
N VAL A 232 13.52 10.88 -7.45
CA VAL A 232 14.05 9.51 -7.32
C VAL A 232 13.42 8.87 -6.08
N VAL A 233 12.91 7.64 -6.23
CA VAL A 233 12.24 6.87 -5.18
C VAL A 233 12.88 5.49 -5.13
N HIS A 234 13.18 4.98 -3.94
CA HIS A 234 13.86 3.68 -3.81
C HIS A 234 12.86 2.56 -3.50
N LEU A 235 11.81 2.88 -2.73
CA LEU A 235 10.81 1.93 -2.22
C LEU A 235 9.41 2.38 -2.61
N GLY A 236 8.62 1.48 -3.20
CA GLY A 236 7.19 1.66 -3.40
C GLY A 236 6.40 0.73 -2.48
N VAL A 237 5.34 1.22 -1.84
CA VAL A 237 4.41 0.37 -1.08
C VAL A 237 2.98 0.77 -1.44
N GLY A 238 2.16 -0.19 -1.87
CA GLY A 238 0.81 0.16 -2.30
C GLY A 238 -0.12 -1.00 -2.62
N THR A 239 -1.24 -0.64 -3.24
CA THR A 239 -2.27 -1.58 -3.65
C THR A 239 -2.10 -1.97 -5.12
N PRO A 240 -2.41 -3.23 -5.50
CA PRO A 240 -2.26 -3.71 -6.87
C PRO A 240 -2.93 -2.80 -7.89
N GLY A 241 -4.20 -2.44 -7.68
CA GLY A 241 -4.94 -1.63 -8.66
C GLY A 241 -4.29 -0.28 -8.97
N ARG A 242 -3.65 0.36 -7.98
CA ARG A 242 -2.95 1.63 -8.21
C ARG A 242 -1.61 1.43 -8.90
N ILE A 243 -0.87 0.40 -8.50
CA ILE A 243 0.42 0.04 -9.10
C ILE A 243 0.22 -0.32 -10.57
N LYS A 244 -0.78 -1.15 -10.88
CA LYS A 244 -1.16 -1.52 -12.24
C LYS A 244 -1.42 -0.28 -13.10
N GLU A 245 -2.24 0.64 -12.59
CA GLU A 245 -2.57 1.87 -13.33
C GLU A 245 -1.34 2.75 -13.57
N LEU A 246 -0.42 2.84 -12.59
CA LEU A 246 0.83 3.57 -12.76
C LEU A 246 1.73 2.95 -13.83
N ILE A 247 1.78 1.62 -13.92
CA ILE A 247 2.53 0.92 -14.97
C ILE A 247 1.88 1.16 -16.33
N LYS A 248 0.55 1.01 -16.44
CA LYS A 248 -0.21 1.22 -17.69
C LYS A 248 -0.02 2.62 -18.27
N GLN A 249 0.03 3.64 -17.41
CA GLN A 249 0.24 5.03 -17.83
C GLN A 249 1.73 5.39 -18.04
N GLY A 250 2.66 4.44 -17.93
CA GLY A 250 4.09 4.71 -18.05
C GLY A 250 4.66 5.59 -16.92
N GLY A 251 3.96 5.68 -15.80
CA GLY A 251 4.40 6.40 -14.60
C GLY A 251 5.33 5.60 -13.70
N LEU A 252 5.25 4.27 -13.77
CA LEU A 252 6.12 3.34 -13.05
C LEU A 252 6.72 2.31 -14.01
N ASN A 253 8.03 2.39 -14.22
CA ASN A 253 8.85 1.46 -14.96
C ASN A 253 9.37 0.34 -14.04
N LEU A 254 9.19 -0.91 -14.47
CA LEU A 254 9.61 -2.10 -13.75
C LEU A 254 11.06 -2.53 -14.04
N ASN A 255 11.70 -2.04 -15.10
CA ASN A 255 13.06 -2.47 -15.47
C ASN A 255 14.10 -2.32 -14.33
N PRO A 256 14.08 -1.23 -13.53
CA PRO A 256 15.04 -1.05 -12.43
C PRO A 256 14.65 -1.82 -11.15
N LEU A 257 13.47 -2.45 -11.14
CA LEU A 257 12.96 -3.18 -9.99
C LEU A 257 13.81 -4.44 -9.75
N LYS A 258 14.34 -4.57 -8.54
CA LYS A 258 15.15 -5.74 -8.12
C LYS A 258 14.38 -6.68 -7.22
N PHE A 259 13.42 -6.16 -6.46
CA PHE A 259 12.65 -6.92 -5.49
C PHE A 259 11.16 -6.58 -5.58
N LEU A 260 10.33 -7.61 -5.73
CA LEU A 260 8.88 -7.50 -5.58
C LEU A 260 8.45 -8.37 -4.41
N VAL A 261 7.87 -7.76 -3.38
CA VAL A 261 7.44 -8.46 -2.15
C VAL A 261 5.92 -8.40 -2.04
N PHE A 262 5.29 -9.55 -1.86
CA PHE A 262 3.86 -9.66 -1.56
C PHE A 262 3.65 -9.75 -0.05
N ASP A 263 2.74 -8.95 0.51
CA ASP A 263 2.23 -9.08 1.88
C ASP A 263 1.26 -10.28 1.95
N TRP A 264 1.81 -11.46 1.70
CA TRP A 264 1.11 -12.71 1.42
C TRP A 264 0.47 -13.29 2.68
N ASN A 265 1.21 -13.26 3.78
CA ASN A 265 0.82 -13.93 5.01
C ASN A 265 -0.17 -13.12 5.84
N TRP A 266 -0.27 -11.81 5.60
CA TRP A 266 -1.20 -10.95 6.32
C TRP A 266 -2.66 -11.34 6.04
N ARG A 267 -3.43 -11.40 7.13
CA ARG A 267 -4.86 -11.70 7.09
C ARG A 267 -5.66 -10.48 7.50
N ASP A 268 -6.69 -10.16 6.72
CA ASP A 268 -7.60 -9.06 7.02
C ASP A 268 -8.54 -9.38 8.20
N GLN A 269 -9.43 -8.45 8.54
CA GLN A 269 -10.45 -8.63 9.59
C GLN A 269 -11.39 -9.82 9.33
N LYS A 270 -11.46 -10.32 8.08
CA LYS A 270 -12.22 -11.51 7.66
C LYS A 270 -11.33 -12.74 7.52
N LEU A 271 -10.12 -12.68 8.06
CA LEU A 271 -9.09 -13.71 8.01
C LEU A 271 -8.64 -14.09 6.59
N ARG A 272 -8.85 -13.23 5.59
CA ARG A 272 -8.47 -13.48 4.19
C ARG A 272 -7.09 -12.91 3.89
N ARG A 273 -6.29 -13.64 3.12
CA ARG A 273 -5.07 -13.14 2.49
C ARG A 273 -5.40 -12.24 1.32
N MET A 274 -4.39 -11.49 0.87
CA MET A 274 -4.54 -10.67 -0.33
C MET A 274 -4.95 -11.52 -1.56
N MET A 275 -4.42 -12.75 -1.69
CA MET A 275 -4.73 -13.64 -2.83
C MET A 275 -6.08 -14.36 -2.73
N ASP A 276 -6.73 -14.34 -1.55
CA ASP A 276 -8.08 -14.90 -1.37
C ASP A 276 -9.17 -13.95 -1.91
N ILE A 277 -8.81 -12.68 -2.14
CA ILE A 277 -9.73 -11.64 -2.60
C ILE A 277 -9.66 -11.60 -4.14
N PRO A 278 -10.72 -11.99 -4.87
CA PRO A 278 -10.67 -12.15 -6.33
C PRO A 278 -10.23 -10.90 -7.08
N GLU A 279 -10.66 -9.72 -6.63
CA GLU A 279 -10.33 -8.44 -7.24
C GLU A 279 -8.84 -8.14 -7.09
N ILE A 280 -8.29 -8.33 -5.88
CA ILE A 280 -6.85 -8.12 -5.62
C ILE A 280 -6.01 -9.15 -6.37
N ARG A 281 -6.42 -10.43 -6.37
CA ARG A 281 -5.74 -11.50 -7.09
C ARG A 281 -5.65 -11.22 -8.58
N LYS A 282 -6.75 -10.80 -9.21
CA LYS A 282 -6.79 -10.42 -10.63
C LYS A 282 -5.77 -9.32 -10.92
N GLU A 283 -5.77 -8.26 -10.12
CA GLU A 283 -4.85 -7.13 -10.29
C GLU A 283 -3.38 -7.51 -10.11
N VAL A 284 -3.08 -8.40 -9.16
CA VAL A 284 -1.73 -8.95 -8.97
C VAL A 284 -1.28 -9.73 -10.20
N PHE A 285 -2.12 -10.60 -10.75
CA PHE A 285 -1.77 -11.39 -11.92
C PHE A 285 -1.58 -10.52 -13.16
N GLU A 286 -2.43 -9.50 -13.37
CA GLU A 286 -2.20 -8.53 -14.45
C GLU A 286 -0.84 -7.82 -14.29
N ILE A 287 -0.44 -7.42 -13.08
CA ILE A 287 0.90 -6.86 -12.84
C ILE A 287 2.00 -7.86 -13.17
N LEU A 288 1.81 -9.14 -12.82
CA LEU A 288 2.80 -10.16 -13.12
C LEU A 288 3.06 -10.25 -14.63
N GLU A 289 1.98 -10.27 -15.41
CA GLU A 289 2.02 -10.38 -16.87
C GLU A 289 2.57 -9.14 -17.58
N MET A 290 2.35 -7.96 -17.01
CA MET A 290 2.80 -6.69 -17.60
C MET A 290 4.33 -6.53 -17.66
N GLY A 291 5.11 -7.42 -17.04
CA GLY A 291 6.57 -7.42 -17.16
C GLY A 291 7.32 -8.12 -16.04
N VAL A 292 6.68 -8.45 -14.92
CA VAL A 292 7.37 -9.15 -13.82
C VAL A 292 7.82 -10.55 -14.27
N LEU A 293 7.00 -11.28 -15.02
CA LEU A 293 7.35 -12.63 -15.49
C LEU A 293 8.63 -12.63 -16.33
N SER A 294 8.78 -11.69 -17.28
CA SER A 294 9.98 -11.58 -18.10
C SER A 294 11.20 -11.15 -17.29
N LEU A 295 11.03 -10.25 -16.32
CA LEU A 295 12.10 -9.84 -15.41
C LEU A 295 12.55 -10.98 -14.48
N CYS A 296 11.63 -11.82 -14.02
CA CYS A 296 11.96 -13.00 -13.21
C CYS A 296 12.70 -14.07 -14.04
N LYS A 297 12.26 -14.33 -15.28
CA LYS A 297 12.93 -15.28 -16.19
C LYS A 297 14.34 -14.84 -16.59
N SER A 298 14.56 -13.53 -16.71
CA SER A 298 15.90 -12.94 -16.95
C SER A 298 16.74 -12.80 -15.68
N GLU A 299 16.25 -13.29 -14.54
CA GLU A 299 16.87 -13.21 -13.21
C GLU A 299 17.16 -11.79 -12.70
N SER A 300 16.59 -10.77 -13.35
CA SER A 300 16.79 -9.36 -13.02
C SER A 300 15.94 -8.89 -11.84
N LEU A 301 14.88 -9.65 -11.52
CA LEU A 301 13.92 -9.40 -10.44
C LEU A 301 13.73 -10.66 -9.58
N LYS A 302 13.73 -10.47 -8.26
CA LYS A 302 13.43 -11.52 -7.28
C LYS A 302 12.09 -11.27 -6.57
N LEU A 303 11.36 -12.34 -6.26
CA LEU A 303 10.05 -12.33 -5.62
C LEU A 303 10.15 -12.75 -4.16
N GLY A 304 9.53 -11.99 -3.25
CA GLY A 304 9.41 -12.33 -1.83
C GLY A 304 7.97 -12.53 -1.41
N LEU A 305 7.73 -13.49 -0.52
CA LEU A 305 6.44 -13.73 0.12
C LEU A 305 6.58 -13.44 1.62
N PHE A 306 6.02 -12.32 2.06
CA PHE A 306 6.08 -11.82 3.44
C PHE A 306 4.84 -12.14 4.25
#